data_AF-A0A9Q9CBL7-F1
#
_entry.id   AF-A0A9Q9CBL7-F1
#
_cell.length_a   1.000
_cell.length_b   1.000
_cell.length_c   1.000
_cell.angle_alpha   90.00
_cell.angle_beta   90.00
_cell.angle_gamma   90.00
#
_symmetry.space_group_name_H-M   'P 1'
#
loop_
_entity.id
_entity.type
_entity.pdbx_description
1 polymer ?
#
loop_
_entity_poly.entity_id
_entity_poly.type
_entity_poly.pdbx_seq_one_letter_code
_entity_poly.pdbx_strand_id
1 'polypeptide(L)'
;MKLLNDWEKEEVIHKDRILNFDFLVEQDFIDEVEDGFYYLSKDLKTVETELWKKANHELADCLDIKNIDKEIKRFILLLNSYNEIKDIGQELIGRIASLRQTTAKDIHEELGMDTE
;
A
#
# COMPACT_ATOMS: atom_id res chain seq x y z
N MET A 1 -4.74 7.24 -6.47
CA MET A 1 -3.80 7.54 -7.57
C MET A 1 -4.14 6.59 -8.70
N LYS A 2 -4.62 7.08 -9.85
CA LYS A 2 -4.84 6.22 -11.03
C LYS A 2 -3.55 6.23 -11.85
N LEU A 3 -2.95 5.05 -12.07
CA LEU A 3 -1.74 4.89 -12.90
C LEU A 3 -2.06 4.51 -14.34
N LEU A 4 -3.31 4.12 -14.60
CA LEU A 4 -3.78 3.66 -15.90
C LEU A 4 -5.21 4.15 -16.13
N ASN A 5 -5.57 4.37 -17.39
CA ASN A 5 -6.92 4.75 -17.78
C ASN A 5 -7.87 3.55 -17.65
N ASP A 6 -9.18 3.80 -17.54
CA ASP A 6 -10.20 2.75 -17.54
C ASP A 6 -10.43 2.23 -18.97
N TRP A 7 -9.48 1.46 -19.50
CA TRP A 7 -9.53 0.86 -20.84
C TRP A 7 -10.65 -0.19 -21.01
N GLU A 8 -11.28 -0.64 -19.92
CA GLU A 8 -12.53 -1.44 -19.98
C GLU A 8 -13.76 -0.63 -20.42
N LYS A 9 -13.74 0.70 -20.22
CA LYS A 9 -14.84 1.60 -20.60
C LYS A 9 -14.56 2.38 -21.87
N GLU A 10 -13.30 2.72 -22.09
CA GLU A 10 -12.81 3.41 -23.28
C GLU A 10 -11.77 2.52 -23.97
N GLU A 11 -12.24 1.67 -24.89
CA GLU A 11 -11.38 0.70 -25.60
C GLU A 11 -10.28 1.37 -26.44
N VAL A 12 -10.51 2.63 -26.84
CA VAL A 12 -9.58 3.42 -27.65
C VAL A 12 -9.46 4.82 -27.05
N ILE A 13 -8.22 5.23 -26.76
CA ILE A 13 -7.93 6.50 -26.07
C ILE A 13 -6.91 7.30 -26.89
N HIS A 14 -7.11 8.62 -26.97
CA HIS A 14 -6.15 9.52 -27.62
C HIS A 14 -4.91 9.74 -26.74
N LYS A 15 -3.72 9.80 -27.35
CA LYS A 15 -2.42 9.95 -26.67
C LYS A 15 -2.38 10.97 -25.51
N ASP A 16 -3.01 12.14 -25.71
CA ASP A 16 -2.98 13.24 -24.73
C ASP A 16 -3.76 12.93 -23.44
N ARG A 17 -4.60 11.90 -23.46
CA ARG A 17 -5.38 11.45 -22.31
C ARG A 17 -4.80 10.19 -21.67
N ILE A 18 -3.83 9.52 -22.29
CA ILE A 18 -3.26 8.27 -21.80
C ILE A 18 -2.31 8.56 -20.65
N LEU A 19 -2.61 8.02 -19.47
CA LEU A 19 -1.70 8.03 -18.34
C LEU A 19 -0.50 7.11 -18.60
N ASN A 20 0.70 7.59 -18.28
CA ASN A 20 1.96 6.87 -18.49
C ASN A 20 2.19 6.43 -19.94
N PHE A 21 1.74 7.24 -20.91
CA PHE A 21 1.87 6.96 -22.36
C PHE A 21 3.27 6.48 -22.76
N ASP A 22 4.32 7.21 -22.40
CA ASP A 22 5.70 6.88 -22.76
C ASP A 22 6.09 5.47 -22.30
N PHE A 23 5.69 5.07 -21.08
CA PHE A 23 5.96 3.74 -20.55
C PHE A 23 5.17 2.65 -21.27
N LEU A 24 3.91 2.92 -21.62
CA LEU A 24 3.06 1.97 -22.34
C LEU A 24 3.56 1.72 -23.76
N VAL A 25 4.09 2.77 -24.43
CA VAL A 25 4.73 2.65 -25.74
C VAL A 25 6.06 1.90 -25.64
N GLU A 26 6.92 2.27 -24.68
CA GLU A 26 8.24 1.63 -24.49
C GLU A 26 8.15 0.12 -24.21
N GLN A 27 7.10 -0.31 -23.48
CA GLN A 27 6.88 -1.71 -23.13
C GLN A 27 5.99 -2.48 -24.12
N ASP A 28 5.63 -1.86 -25.25
CA ASP A 28 4.83 -2.46 -26.31
C ASP A 28 3.48 -2.99 -25.75
N PHE A 29 2.82 -2.16 -24.93
CA PHE A 29 1.53 -2.45 -24.29
C PHE A 29 0.34 -1.80 -25.00
N ILE A 30 0.61 -0.82 -25.85
CA ILE A 30 -0.41 -0.13 -26.63
C ILE A 30 0.00 -0.09 -28.10
N ASP A 31 -0.97 -0.32 -28.96
CA ASP A 31 -0.83 -0.27 -30.42
C ASP A 31 -1.61 0.93 -30.96
N GLU A 32 -1.09 1.58 -32.00
CA GLU A 32 -1.76 2.70 -32.67
C GLU A 32 -2.82 2.18 -33.65
N VAL A 33 -4.03 2.75 -33.58
CA VAL A 33 -5.11 2.45 -34.54
C VAL A 33 -5.04 3.42 -35.72
N GLU A 34 -5.28 4.71 -35.49
CA GLU A 34 -5.31 5.80 -36.48
C GLU A 34 -5.19 7.16 -35.78
N ASP A 35 -4.50 8.13 -36.40
CA ASP A 35 -4.43 9.56 -35.99
C ASP A 35 -4.25 9.82 -34.48
N GLY A 36 -3.31 9.13 -33.83
CA GLY A 36 -2.97 9.36 -32.42
C GLY A 36 -3.91 8.72 -31.39
N PHE A 37 -4.76 7.80 -31.83
CA PHE A 37 -5.55 6.91 -30.98
C PHE A 37 -4.85 5.57 -30.79
N TYR A 38 -4.82 5.10 -29.54
CA TYR A 38 -4.18 3.84 -29.17
C TYR A 38 -5.19 2.89 -28.53
N TYR A 39 -4.95 1.59 -28.63
CA TYR A 39 -5.68 0.54 -27.88
C TYR A 39 -4.71 -0.30 -27.05
N LEU A 40 -5.22 -0.92 -25.99
CA LEU A 40 -4.43 -1.80 -25.15
C LEU A 40 -4.27 -3.16 -25.84
N SER A 41 -3.03 -3.50 -26.21
CA SER A 41 -2.72 -4.75 -26.93
C SER A 41 -2.60 -5.95 -25.98
N LYS A 42 -2.26 -5.69 -24.72
CA LYS A 42 -2.12 -6.71 -23.66
C LYS A 42 -3.25 -6.62 -22.64
N ASP A 43 -3.36 -7.67 -21.83
CA ASP A 43 -4.34 -7.73 -20.74
C ASP A 43 -4.11 -6.60 -19.72
N LEU A 44 -5.23 -5.95 -19.32
CA LEU A 44 -5.23 -4.80 -18.43
C LEU A 44 -4.50 -5.06 -17.11
N LYS A 45 -4.70 -6.26 -16.53
CA LYS A 45 -4.08 -6.61 -15.25
C LYS A 45 -2.56 -6.74 -15.39
N THR A 46 -2.09 -7.22 -16.52
CA THR A 46 -0.65 -7.35 -16.80
C THR A 46 0.00 -5.97 -16.87
N VAL A 47 -0.60 -5.05 -17.62
CA VAL A 47 -0.10 -3.68 -17.78
C VAL A 47 -0.15 -2.92 -16.44
N GLU A 48 -1.25 -3.05 -15.70
CA GLU A 48 -1.39 -2.46 -14.37
C GLU A 48 -0.32 -2.98 -13.41
N THR A 49 -0.05 -4.30 -13.43
CA THR A 49 0.98 -4.91 -12.57
C THR A 49 2.37 -4.34 -12.86
N GLU A 50 2.74 -4.18 -14.14
CA GLU A 50 4.05 -3.62 -14.50
C GLU A 50 4.17 -2.14 -14.14
N LEU A 51 3.09 -1.36 -14.29
CA LEU A 51 3.04 0.03 -13.83
C LEU A 51 3.23 0.13 -12.31
N TRP A 52 2.55 -0.72 -11.53
CA TRP A 52 2.73 -0.75 -10.09
C TRP A 52 4.14 -1.18 -9.67
N LYS A 53 4.77 -2.12 -10.40
CA LYS A 53 6.17 -2.50 -10.16
C LYS A 53 7.11 -1.31 -10.37
N LYS A 54 6.94 -0.56 -11.46
CA LYS A 54 7.74 0.65 -11.72
C LYS A 54 7.56 1.69 -10.62
N ALA A 55 6.31 2.02 -10.28
CA ALA A 55 6.02 2.99 -9.22
C ALA A 55 6.61 2.56 -7.86
N ASN A 56 6.52 1.27 -7.53
CA ASN A 56 7.12 0.72 -6.31
C ASN A 56 8.65 0.81 -6.34
N HIS A 57 9.29 0.63 -7.50
CA HIS A 57 10.73 0.78 -7.63
C HIS A 57 11.18 2.23 -7.44
N GLU A 58 10.51 3.19 -8.09
CA GLU A 58 10.78 4.62 -7.93
C GLU A 58 10.62 5.07 -6.47
N LEU A 59 9.59 4.56 -5.79
CA LEU A 59 9.38 4.82 -4.36
C LEU A 59 10.47 4.19 -3.49
N ALA A 60 10.89 2.97 -3.80
CA ALA A 60 11.96 2.29 -3.07
C ALA A 60 13.28 3.05 -3.20
N ASP A 61 13.61 3.55 -4.39
CA ASP A 61 14.79 4.36 -4.63
C ASP A 61 14.73 5.68 -3.85
N CYS A 62 13.57 6.36 -3.85
CA CYS A 62 13.34 7.58 -3.07
C CYS A 62 13.53 7.36 -1.55
N LEU A 63 13.20 6.16 -1.05
CA LEU A 63 13.25 5.81 0.36
C LEU A 63 14.53 5.05 0.77
N ASP A 64 15.49 4.88 -0.15
CA ASP A 64 16.70 4.06 0.03
C ASP A 64 16.41 2.61 0.50
N ILE A 65 15.28 2.05 0.03
CA ILE A 65 14.84 0.70 0.36
C ILE A 65 15.48 -0.29 -0.62
N LYS A 66 16.54 -0.96 -0.18
CA LYS A 66 17.26 -1.97 -0.98
C LYS A 66 16.46 -3.24 -1.26
N ASN A 67 15.49 -3.57 -0.41
CA ASN A 67 14.66 -4.76 -0.56
C ASN A 67 13.27 -4.52 0.02
N ILE A 68 12.32 -4.22 -0.89
CA ILE A 68 10.93 -3.89 -0.56
C ILE A 68 10.27 -5.04 0.23
N ASP A 69 10.41 -6.28 -0.23
CA ASP A 69 9.81 -7.44 0.43
C ASP A 69 10.31 -7.63 1.86
N LYS A 70 11.61 -7.41 2.08
CA LYS A 70 12.21 -7.52 3.41
C LYS A 70 11.69 -6.44 4.34
N GLU A 71 11.61 -5.19 3.89
CA GLU A 71 11.11 -4.11 4.71
C GLU A 71 9.61 -4.27 5.01
N ILE A 72 8.79 -4.65 4.02
CA ILE A 72 7.37 -4.96 4.26
C ILE A 72 7.22 -6.07 5.30
N LYS A 73 7.97 -7.18 5.16
CA LYS A 73 7.94 -8.27 6.14
C LYS A 73 8.36 -7.78 7.54
N ARG A 74 9.38 -6.94 7.62
CA ARG A 74 9.83 -6.36 8.88
C ARG A 74 8.76 -5.48 9.51
N PHE A 75 8.09 -4.63 8.73
CA PHE A 75 6.98 -3.80 9.21
C PHE A 75 5.81 -4.65 9.72
N ILE A 76 5.44 -5.71 9.00
CA ILE A 76 4.40 -6.65 9.43
C ILE A 76 4.78 -7.31 10.76
N LEU A 77 6.03 -7.77 10.90
CA LEU A 77 6.52 -8.38 12.14
C LEU A 77 6.46 -7.40 13.31
N LEU A 78 6.94 -6.17 13.12
CA LEU A 78 6.89 -5.12 14.14
C LEU A 78 5.46 -4.81 14.58
N LEU A 79 4.54 -4.72 13.62
CA LEU A 79 3.12 -4.46 13.90
C LEU A 79 2.48 -5.60 14.69
N ASN A 80 2.77 -6.85 14.32
CA ASN A 80 2.27 -8.02 15.05
C ASN A 80 2.83 -8.07 16.47
N SER A 81 4.14 -7.87 16.65
CA SER A 81 4.76 -7.84 17.97
C SER A 81 4.22 -6.70 18.85
N TYR A 82 3.99 -5.52 18.27
CA TYR A 82 3.34 -4.42 18.96
C TYR A 82 1.93 -4.81 19.43
N ASN A 83 1.11 -5.38 18.55
CA ASN A 83 -0.25 -5.80 18.91
C ASN A 83 -0.25 -6.88 20.00
N GLU A 84 0.61 -7.89 19.90
CA GLU A 84 0.73 -8.92 20.94
C GLU A 84 1.09 -8.33 22.31
N ILE A 85 2.10 -7.45 22.37
CA ILE A 85 2.52 -6.81 23.63
C ILE A 85 1.40 -5.93 24.18
N LYS A 86 0.73 -5.16 23.32
CA LYS A 86 -0.40 -4.31 23.71
C LYS A 86 -1.54 -5.16 24.29
N ASP A 87 -1.89 -6.27 23.63
CA ASP A 87 -3.01 -7.12 24.04
C ASP A 87 -2.70 -7.83 25.38
N ILE A 88 -1.48 -8.35 25.55
CA ILE A 88 -1.01 -8.90 26.83
C ILE A 88 -1.07 -7.83 27.93
N GLY A 89 -0.60 -6.61 27.62
CA GLY A 89 -0.63 -5.48 28.55
C GLY A 89 -2.06 -5.15 28.99
N GLN A 90 -3.00 -5.06 28.05
CA GLN A 90 -4.41 -4.78 28.34
C GLN A 90 -5.06 -5.89 29.17
N GLU A 91 -4.74 -7.17 28.89
CA GLU A 91 -5.25 -8.29 29.70
C GLU A 91 -4.75 -8.20 31.15
N LEU A 92 -3.45 -7.93 31.34
CA LEU A 92 -2.86 -7.78 32.67
C LEU A 92 -3.47 -6.60 33.43
N ILE A 93 -3.64 -5.46 32.75
CA ILE A 93 -4.28 -4.26 33.31
C ILE A 93 -5.72 -4.57 33.74
N GLY A 94 -6.50 -5.25 32.91
CA GLY A 94 -7.86 -5.67 33.25
C GLY A 94 -7.91 -6.56 34.49
N ARG A 95 -6.97 -7.51 34.61
CA ARG A 95 -6.86 -8.38 35.80
C ARG A 95 -6.47 -7.59 37.05
N ILE A 96 -5.51 -6.68 36.97
CA ILE A 96 -5.08 -5.83 38.09
C ILE A 96 -6.23 -4.92 38.54
N ALA A 97 -6.93 -4.29 37.59
CA ALA A 97 -8.08 -3.44 37.86
C ALA A 97 -9.17 -4.22 38.61
N SER A 98 -9.49 -5.44 38.15
CA SER A 98 -10.45 -6.32 38.82
C SER A 98 -10.03 -6.69 40.24
N LEU A 99 -8.76 -7.06 40.46
CA LEU A 99 -8.23 -7.40 41.79
C LEU A 99 -8.24 -6.21 42.75
N ARG A 100 -7.94 -5.01 42.25
CA ARG A 100 -7.90 -3.76 43.03
C ARG A 100 -9.26 -3.07 43.16
N GLN A 101 -10.31 -3.62 42.54
CA GLN A 101 -11.64 -2.98 42.43
C GLN A 101 -11.56 -1.54 41.90
N THR A 102 -10.64 -1.29 40.98
CA THR A 102 -10.45 0.02 40.33
C THR A 102 -10.70 -0.13 38.83
N THR A 103 -10.70 0.97 38.08
CA THR A 103 -10.91 0.89 36.63
C THR A 103 -9.59 0.62 35.90
N ALA A 104 -9.67 0.04 34.70
CA ALA A 104 -8.49 -0.12 33.84
C ALA A 104 -7.85 1.23 33.50
N LYS A 105 -8.65 2.31 33.45
CA LYS A 105 -8.16 3.67 33.21
C LYS A 105 -7.24 4.16 34.33
N ASP A 106 -7.60 3.92 35.59
CA ASP A 106 -6.78 4.33 36.74
C ASP A 106 -5.41 3.60 36.73
N ILE A 107 -5.41 2.34 36.31
CA ILE A 107 -4.18 1.54 36.17
C ILE A 107 -3.34 2.01 34.98
N HIS A 108 -3.96 2.40 33.86
CA HIS A 108 -3.25 3.01 32.72
C HIS A 108 -2.54 4.31 33.13
N GLU A 109 -3.25 5.18 33.86
CA GLU A 109 -2.69 6.42 34.40
C GLU A 109 -1.55 6.15 35.42
N GLU A 110 -1.71 5.17 36.32
CA GLU A 110 -0.66 4.74 37.28
C GLU A 110 0.60 4.25 36.58
N LEU A 111 0.45 3.55 35.45
CA LEU A 111 1.56 3.00 34.67
C LEU A 111 2.17 4.00 33.68
N GLY A 112 1.65 5.23 33.60
CA GLY A 112 2.08 6.24 32.63
C GLY A 112 1.81 5.82 31.18
N MET A 113 0.80 4.97 30.97
CA MET A 113 0.34 4.52 29.65
C MET A 113 -0.81 5.43 29.19
N ASP A 114 -0.50 6.72 29.00
CA ASP A 114 -1.46 7.64 28.41
C ASP A 114 -1.68 7.25 26.95
N THR A 115 -2.89 6.80 26.64
CA THR A 115 -3.36 6.65 25.26
C THR A 115 -3.80 8.02 24.76
N GLU A 116 -2.93 8.72 24.02
CA GLU A 116 -3.38 9.79 23.11
C GLU A 116 -4.22 9.22 21.96
#